data_AF-A0A2T4S814-F1
#
_entry.id   AF-A0A2T4S814-F1
#
_cell.length_a   1.000
_cell.length_b   1.000
_cell.length_c   1.000
_cell.angle_alpha   90.00
_cell.angle_beta   90.00
_cell.angle_gamma   90.00
#
_symmetry.space_group_name_H-M   'P 1'
#
loop_
_entity.id
_entity.type
_entity.pdbx_description
1 polymer ?
#
loop_
_entity_poly.entity_id
_entity_poly.type
_entity_poly.pdbx_seq_one_letter_code
_entity_poly.pdbx_strand_id
1 'polypeptide(L)' 'MLFWKLFLLFLIKFYFTEDALDNLWRVASLNQAKSLGIDEYKGSIKVGKDADIVIVDDEINVKAMIKSGIKYIY' A
#
# COMPACT_ATOMS: atom_id res chain seq x y z
N MET A 1 8.51 -11.68 9.65
CA MET A 1 7.89 -11.10 10.87
C MET A 1 7.50 -9.62 10.73
N LEU A 2 8.10 -8.80 9.83
CA LEU A 2 7.73 -7.38 9.66
C LEU A 2 6.45 -7.11 8.84
N PHE A 3 6.11 -7.95 7.85
CA PHE A 3 4.97 -7.70 6.96
C PHE A 3 3.61 -7.63 7.72
N TRP A 4 3.46 -8.42 8.79
CA TRP A 4 2.21 -8.50 9.55
C TRP A 4 2.04 -7.35 10.56
N LYS A 5 3.14 -6.82 11.11
CA LYS A 5 3.08 -5.64 12.01
C LYS A 5 2.65 -4.37 11.27
N LEU A 6 3.01 -4.26 10.00
CA LEU A 6 2.81 -3.05 9.21
C LEU A 6 1.42 -3.00 8.57
N PHE A 7 0.86 -4.15 8.18
CA PHE A 7 -0.54 -4.26 7.72
C PHE A 7 -1.54 -3.97 8.86
N LEU A 8 -1.22 -4.43 10.08
CA LEU A 8 -2.03 -4.14 11.26
C LEU A 8 -2.07 -2.64 11.59
N LEU A 9 -0.98 -1.90 11.37
CA LEU A 9 -0.93 -0.46 11.63
C LEU A 9 -1.83 0.34 10.68
N PHE A 10 -1.94 -0.09 9.41
CA PHE A 10 -2.86 0.49 8.43
C PHE A 10 -4.31 0.26 8.85
N LEU A 11 -4.68 -0.98 9.21
CA LEU A 11 -6.04 -1.30 9.66
C LEU A 11 -6.39 -0.52 10.93
N ILE A 12 -5.50 -0.47 11.93
CA ILE A 12 -5.74 0.31 13.15
C ILE A 12 -5.95 1.78 12.81
N LYS A 13 -5.13 2.39 11.96
CA LYS A 13 -5.31 3.81 11.60
C LYS A 13 -6.65 4.02 10.88
N PHE A 14 -6.95 3.22 9.86
CA PHE A 14 -8.19 3.33 9.08
C PHE A 14 -9.44 3.24 9.96
N TYR A 15 -9.52 2.24 10.84
CA TYR A 15 -10.68 2.03 11.71
C TYR A 15 -10.79 3.05 12.87
N PHE A 16 -9.70 3.70 13.29
CA PHE A 16 -9.72 4.61 14.44
C PHE A 16 -9.67 6.09 14.07
N THR A 17 -9.12 6.47 12.92
CA THR A 17 -8.98 7.89 12.55
C THR A 17 -9.96 8.35 11.48
N GLU A 18 -10.70 7.45 10.82
CA GLU A 18 -11.62 7.77 9.70
C GLU A 18 -10.99 8.73 8.67
N ASP A 19 -9.66 8.62 8.50
CA ASP A 19 -8.88 9.57 7.73
C ASP A 19 -8.92 9.18 6.24
N ALA A 20 -8.77 10.15 5.35
CA ALA A 20 -8.86 9.91 3.91
C ALA A 20 -7.73 8.98 3.43
N LEU A 21 -8.00 8.20 2.38
CA LEU A 21 -7.01 7.30 1.77
C LEU A 21 -5.73 8.06 1.36
N ASP A 22 -5.86 9.32 0.97
CA ASP A 22 -4.75 10.23 0.63
C ASP A 22 -3.75 10.44 1.78
N ASN A 23 -4.21 10.38 3.02
CA ASN A 23 -3.36 10.44 4.22
C ASN A 23 -2.86 9.04 4.61
N LEU A 24 -3.70 8.01 4.42
CA LEU A 24 -3.43 6.67 4.91
C LEU A 24 -2.48 5.85 4.01
N TRP A 25 -2.41 6.11 2.70
CA TRP A 25 -1.56 5.31 1.81
C TRP A 25 -0.07 5.41 2.17
N ARG A 26 0.39 6.56 2.71
CA ARG A 26 1.79 6.74 3.13
C ARG A 26 2.15 5.86 4.30
N VAL A 27 1.23 5.69 5.25
CA VAL A 27 1.43 4.82 6.41
C VAL A 27 1.17 3.35 6.11
N ALA A 28 0.68 3.01 4.90
CA ALA A 28 0.42 1.64 4.44
C ALA A 28 1.48 1.13 3.44
N SER A 29 2.14 2.05 2.72
CA SER A 29 3.08 1.73 1.64
C SER A 29 4.45 2.43 1.80
N LEU A 30 4.49 3.77 1.86
CA LEU A 30 5.76 4.51 1.81
C LEU A 30 6.59 4.34 3.08
N ASN A 31 5.96 4.46 4.25
CA ASN A 31 6.66 4.36 5.53
C ASN A 31 7.20 2.95 5.75
N GLN A 32 6.49 1.94 5.27
CA GLN A 32 6.93 0.54 5.24
C GLN A 32 8.18 0.38 4.40
N ALA A 33 8.15 0.91 3.18
CA ALA A 33 9.28 0.83 2.27
C ALA A 33 10.51 1.53 2.88
N LYS A 34 10.33 2.69 3.50
CA LYS A 34 11.39 3.41 4.21
C LYS A 34 11.94 2.63 5.40
N SER A 35 11.06 2.06 6.22
CA SER A 35 11.48 1.25 7.38
C SER A 35 12.28 0.01 6.99
N LEU A 36 12.12 -0.47 5.75
CA LEU A 36 12.84 -1.61 5.19
C LEU A 36 14.03 -1.20 4.32
N GLY A 37 14.24 0.10 4.07
CA GLY A 37 15.29 0.61 3.17
C GLY A 37 15.08 0.25 1.70
N ILE A 38 13.82 0.09 1.27
CA ILE A 38 13.43 -0.33 -0.09
C ILE A 38 12.61 0.72 -0.82
N ASP A 39 12.52 1.94 -0.28
CA ASP A 39 11.71 3.02 -0.84
C ASP A 39 12.30 3.62 -2.12
N GLU A 40 13.49 3.21 -2.55
CA GLU A 40 13.99 3.55 -3.88
C GLU A 40 13.15 2.88 -4.99
N TYR A 41 12.68 1.66 -4.76
CA TYR A 41 11.95 0.87 -5.78
C TYR A 41 10.51 0.49 -5.36
N LYS A 42 10.10 0.65 -4.10
CA LYS A 42 8.72 0.40 -3.63
C LYS A 42 8.13 1.56 -2.84
N GLY A 43 6.87 1.43 -2.43
CA GLY A 43 6.23 2.31 -1.44
C GLY A 43 5.58 3.58 -1.98
N SER A 44 5.69 3.88 -3.29
CA SER A 44 4.99 5.01 -3.91
C SER A 44 4.85 4.81 -5.42
N ILE A 45 3.93 5.54 -6.04
CA ILE A 45 3.78 5.55 -7.51
C ILE A 45 4.70 6.63 -8.09
N LYS A 46 5.81 6.22 -8.71
CA LYS A 46 6.78 7.10 -9.37
C LYS A 46 7.51 6.34 -10.48
N VAL A 47 7.93 7.04 -11.53
CA VAL A 47 8.80 6.49 -12.57
C VAL A 47 10.08 5.92 -11.94
N GLY A 48 10.50 4.74 -12.40
CA GLY A 48 11.68 4.02 -11.91
C GLY A 48 11.41 3.07 -10.74
N LYS A 49 10.17 3.00 -10.24
CA LYS A 49 9.75 2.06 -9.19
C LYS A 49 9.04 0.84 -9.75
N ASP A 50 8.98 -0.22 -8.95
CA ASP A 50 8.22 -1.42 -9.26
C ASP A 50 6.73 -1.09 -9.45
N ALA A 51 6.15 -1.66 -10.50
CA ALA A 51 4.72 -1.56 -10.78
C ALA A 51 3.93 -2.56 -9.94
N ASP A 52 4.04 -2.44 -8.61
CA ASP A 52 3.24 -3.18 -7.64
C ASP A 52 2.13 -2.27 -7.10
N ILE A 53 0.91 -2.50 -7.58
CA ILE A 53 -0.25 -1.63 -7.34
C ILE A 53 -1.44 -2.50 -6.93
N VAL A 54 -2.18 -2.06 -5.91
CA VAL A 54 -3.48 -2.64 -5.54
C VAL A 54 -4.56 -1.61 -5.81
N ILE A 55 -5.59 -2.00 -6.54
CA ILE A 55 -6.75 -1.16 -6.88
C ILE A 55 -7.90 -1.60 -5.99
N VAL A 56 -8.45 -0.67 -5.22
CA VAL A 56 -9.58 -0.88 -4.30
C VAL A 56 -10.71 0.11 -4.58
N ASP A 57 -11.93 -0.21 -4.15
CA ASP A 57 -13.02 0.77 -4.08
C ASP A 57 -13.05 1.51 -2.73
N ASP A 58 -14.04 2.37 -2.53
CA ASP A 58 -14.21 3.19 -1.32
C ASP A 58 -14.45 2.35 -0.05
N GLU A 59 -14.86 1.09 -0.22
CA GLU A 59 -15.04 0.11 0.86
C GLU A 59 -13.80 -0.76 1.07
N ILE A 60 -12.68 -0.47 0.38
CA ILE A 60 -11.41 -1.21 0.41
C ILE A 60 -11.55 -2.63 -0.19
N ASN A 61 -12.58 -2.90 -0.99
CA ASN A 61 -12.66 -4.17 -1.71
C ASN A 61 -11.64 -4.17 -2.85
N VAL A 62 -10.80 -5.20 -2.91
CA VAL A 62 -9.78 -5.35 -3.97
C VAL A 62 -10.47 -5.66 -5.31
N LYS A 63 -10.26 -4.81 -6.31
CA LYS A 63 -10.75 -5.00 -7.69
C LYS A 63 -9.70 -5.59 -8.60
N ALA A 64 -8.43 -5.23 -8.37
CA ALA A 64 -7.32 -5.72 -9.16
C ALA A 64 -5.99 -5.53 -8.43
N MET A 65 -5.02 -6.33 -8.82
CA MET A 65 -3.62 -6.18 -8.45
C MET A 65 -2.77 -6.11 -9.72
N ILE A 66 -1.80 -5.22 -9.75
CA ILE A 66 -0.72 -5.23 -10.72
C ILE A 66 0.53 -5.65 -9.96
N LYS A 67 1.20 -6.71 -10.41
CA LYS A 67 2.45 -7.19 -9.83
C LYS A 67 3.47 -7.34 -10.94
N SER A 68 4.60 -6.65 -10.81
CA SER A 68 5.65 -6.63 -11.85
C SER A 68 5.11 -6.34 -13.26
N GLY A 69 4.10 -5.47 -13.37
CA GLY A 69 3.46 -5.11 -14.63
C GLY A 69 2.36 -6.06 -15.13
N ILE A 70 2.11 -7.19 -14.46
CA ILE A 70 1.05 -8.13 -14.82
C ILE A 70 -0.20 -7.82 -14.00
N LYS A 71 -1.36 -7.69 -14.67
CA LYS A 71 -2.65 -7.41 -14.03
C LYS A 71 -3.40 -8.71 -13.68
N TYR A 72 -3.88 -8.77 -12.45
CA TYR A 72 -4.74 -9.81 -11.87
C TYR A 72 -6.05 -9.15 -11.42
N ILE A 73 -7.20 -9.74 -11.76
CA ILE A 73 -8.53 -9.19 -11.45
C ILE A 73 -9.22 -10.11 -10.45
N TYR A 74 -9.95 -9.53 -9.50
CA TYR A 74 -10.65 -10.23 -8.43
C TYR A 74 -12.14 -9.84 -8.41
#